data_AF-A0A9X6RN24-F1
#
_entry.id   AF-A0A9X6RN24-F1
#
_cell.length_a   1.000
_cell.length_b   1.000
_cell.length_c   1.000
_cell.angle_alpha   90.00
_cell.angle_beta   90.00
_cell.angle_gamma   90.00
#
_symmetry.space_group_name_H-M   'P 1'
#
loop_
_entity.id
_entity.type
_entity.pdbx_description
1 polymer ?
#
loop_
_entity_poly.entity_id
_entity_poly.type
_entity_poly.pdbx_seq_one_letter_code
_entity_poly.pdbx_strand_id
1 'polypeptide(L)'
;MIMWGDTSHLEALQFPDPRITVKFDVNEEEARQTRLELMCQIAEKKYLVAAAHMAFPGIGHLRSVGNATVGSYEWVPVIIDWEPTRVKTANFSV
;
A
#
# COMPACT_ATOMS: atom_id res chain seq x y z
N MET A 1 -4.64 -8.26 8.37
CA MET A 1 -3.46 -7.38 8.25
C MET A 1 -2.45 -8.10 7.40
N ILE A 2 -1.82 -7.40 6.44
CA ILE A 2 -0.77 -7.92 5.57
C ILE A 2 0.54 -7.23 5.91
N MET A 3 1.62 -7.99 6.02
CA MET A 3 2.98 -7.48 6.14
C MET A 3 3.68 -7.77 4.82
N TRP A 4 3.81 -6.77 3.94
CA TRP A 4 4.22 -7.00 2.54
C TRP A 4 5.70 -6.72 2.26
N GLY A 5 6.50 -6.44 3.30
CA GLY A 5 7.93 -6.13 3.17
C GLY A 5 8.22 -5.03 2.15
N ASP A 6 9.07 -5.38 1.18
CA ASP A 6 9.68 -4.47 0.19
C ASP A 6 8.88 -4.41 -1.13
N THR A 7 7.59 -4.77 -1.09
CA THR A 7 6.72 -4.66 -2.27
C THR A 7 6.70 -3.24 -2.85
N SER A 8 6.88 -2.21 -2.02
CA SER A 8 7.04 -0.82 -2.44
C SER A 8 8.13 -0.14 -1.62
N HIS A 9 8.90 0.72 -2.28
CA HIS A 9 10.02 1.49 -1.74
C HIS A 9 9.78 3.01 -1.83
N LEU A 10 9.01 3.46 -2.83
CA LEU A 10 8.81 4.88 -3.12
C LEU A 10 7.34 5.16 -3.39
N GLU A 11 6.60 5.51 -2.34
CA GLU A 11 5.16 5.80 -2.37
C GLU A 11 4.77 6.78 -3.50
N ALA A 12 5.48 7.92 -3.56
CA ALA A 12 5.17 9.00 -4.49
C ALA A 12 5.25 8.62 -5.98
N LEU A 13 5.90 7.51 -6.31
CA LEU A 13 6.02 7.00 -7.68
C LEU A 13 5.21 5.71 -7.87
N GLN A 14 5.38 4.74 -6.97
CA GLN A 14 4.83 3.39 -7.14
C GLN A 14 3.35 3.30 -6.80
N PHE A 15 2.77 4.25 -6.05
CA PHE A 15 1.34 4.22 -5.78
C PHE A 15 0.55 4.85 -6.95
N PRO A 16 0.96 6.00 -7.51
CA PRO A 16 0.37 6.49 -8.76
C PRO A 16 0.57 5.53 -9.94
N ASP A 17 1.71 4.86 -10.01
CA ASP A 17 2.01 3.85 -11.03
C ASP A 17 2.75 2.63 -10.45
N PRO A 18 2.01 1.56 -10.07
CA PRO A 18 2.59 0.33 -9.51
C PRO A 18 3.48 -0.44 -10.49
N ARG A 19 3.52 -0.05 -11.77
CA ARG A 19 4.40 -0.69 -12.75
C ARG A 19 5.86 -0.26 -12.57
N ILE A 20 6.12 0.82 -11.85
CA ILE A 20 7.46 1.34 -11.62
C ILE A 20 8.25 0.38 -10.71
N THR A 21 9.32 -0.19 -11.23
CA THR A 21 10.25 -1.08 -10.52
C THR A 21 11.42 -0.29 -9.92
N VAL A 22 12.18 -0.94 -9.05
CA VAL A 22 13.41 -0.39 -8.48
C VAL A 22 14.60 -1.30 -8.79
N LYS A 23 15.82 -0.77 -8.82
CA LYS A 23 17.04 -1.56 -9.09
C LYS A 23 17.31 -2.68 -8.07
N PHE A 24 16.63 -2.64 -6.93
CA PHE A 24 16.71 -3.69 -5.90
C PHE A 24 15.79 -4.88 -6.20
N ASP A 25 14.88 -4.76 -7.17
CA ASP A 25 14.07 -5.87 -7.66
C ASP A 25 14.99 -6.84 -8.41
N VAL A 26 15.19 -8.06 -7.87
CA VAL A 26 16.01 -9.10 -8.53
C VAL A 26 15.39 -9.52 -9.86
N ASN A 27 14.06 -9.58 -9.91
CA ASN A 27 13.27 -9.81 -11.11
C ASN A 27 12.21 -8.72 -11.22
N GLU A 28 12.49 -7.72 -12.04
CA GLU A 28 11.64 -6.54 -12.22
C GLU A 28 10.21 -6.90 -12.67
N GLU A 29 10.08 -7.87 -13.58
CA GLU A 29 8.80 -8.26 -14.14
C GLU A 29 7.92 -8.99 -13.11
N GLU A 30 8.51 -9.89 -12.33
CA GLU A 30 7.82 -10.60 -11.25
C GLU A 30 7.44 -9.65 -10.10
N ALA A 31 8.33 -8.71 -9.75
CA ALA A 31 8.05 -7.69 -8.74
C ALA A 31 6.88 -6.79 -9.17
N ARG A 32 6.86 -6.40 -10.44
CA ARG A 32 5.80 -5.60 -11.05
C ARG A 32 4.45 -6.31 -10.99
N GLN A 33 4.40 -7.57 -11.44
CA GLN A 33 3.17 -8.37 -11.42
C GLN A 33 2.67 -8.59 -10.00
N THR A 34 3.56 -8.99 -9.09
CA THR A 34 3.25 -9.19 -7.67
C THR A 34 2.68 -7.92 -7.04
N ARG A 35 3.28 -6.75 -7.30
CA ARG A 35 2.80 -5.47 -6.77
C ARG A 35 1.41 -5.11 -7.28
N LEU A 36 1.16 -5.28 -8.59
CA LEU A 36 -0.14 -4.99 -9.19
C LEU A 36 -1.25 -5.86 -8.57
N GLU A 37 -1.01 -7.17 -8.48
CA GLU A 37 -1.97 -8.10 -7.90
C GLU A 37 -2.23 -7.81 -6.43
N LEU A 38 -1.16 -7.60 -5.65
CA LEU A 38 -1.27 -7.39 -4.20
C LEU A 38 -1.94 -6.05 -3.88
N MET A 39 -1.57 -4.96 -4.55
CA MET A 39 -2.18 -3.65 -4.33
C MET A 39 -3.66 -3.63 -4.73
N CYS A 40 -4.03 -4.31 -5.82
CA CYS A 40 -5.42 -4.49 -6.21
C CYS A 40 -6.22 -5.19 -5.10
N GLN A 41 -5.74 -6.35 -4.63
CA GLN A 41 -6.40 -7.11 -3.58
C GLN A 41 -6.49 -6.33 -2.26
N ILE A 42 -5.43 -5.61 -1.87
CA ILE A 42 -5.42 -4.81 -0.63
C ILE A 42 -6.44 -3.68 -0.71
N ALA A 43 -6.51 -2.97 -1.85
CA ALA A 43 -7.44 -1.86 -2.02
C ALA A 43 -8.91 -2.35 -2.08
N GLU A 44 -9.18 -3.43 -2.81
CA GLU A 44 -10.52 -4.04 -2.89
C GLU A 44 -11.02 -4.53 -1.53
N LYS A 45 -10.16 -5.27 -0.80
CA LYS A 45 -10.52 -5.87 0.48
C LYS A 45 -10.25 -4.96 1.69
N LYS A 46 -9.75 -3.75 1.43
CA LYS A 46 -9.45 -2.73 2.44
C LYS A 46 -8.54 -3.25 3.56
N TYR A 47 -7.56 -4.09 3.23
CA TYR A 47 -6.66 -4.66 4.22
C TYR A 47 -5.79 -3.58 4.89
N LEU A 48 -5.55 -3.76 6.19
CA LEU A 48 -4.50 -3.03 6.91
C LEU A 48 -3.13 -3.60 6.50
N VAL A 49 -2.21 -2.72 6.14
CA VAL A 49 -0.87 -3.03 5.63
C VAL A 49 0.18 -2.52 6.60
N ALA A 50 1.18 -3.34 6.88
CA ALA A 50 2.45 -2.92 7.45
C ALA A 50 3.55 -3.04 6.39
N ALA A 51 4.24 -1.93 6.13
CA ALA A 51 5.15 -1.73 5.02
C ALA A 51 6.54 -1.33 5.52
N ALA A 52 7.59 -2.00 5.00
CA ALA A 52 8.95 -1.79 5.48
C ALA A 52 9.50 -0.40 5.17
N HIS A 53 9.20 0.11 3.97
CA HIS A 53 9.77 1.36 3.44
C HIS A 53 8.76 2.52 3.34
N MET A 54 7.73 2.52 4.19
CA MET A 54 6.80 3.64 4.30
C MET A 54 7.17 4.53 5.49
N ALA A 55 6.71 5.79 5.49
CA ALA A 55 6.92 6.70 6.60
C ALA A 55 6.45 6.06 7.92
N PHE A 56 7.34 6.05 8.92
CA PHE A 56 7.09 5.40 10.22
C PHE A 56 5.76 5.90 10.82
N PRO A 57 4.85 5.01 11.28
CA PRO A 57 5.07 3.60 11.64
C PRO A 57 4.99 2.60 10.47
N GLY A 58 4.78 3.07 9.25
CA GLY A 58 4.64 2.20 8.07
C GLY A 58 3.34 1.40 8.05
N ILE A 59 2.31 1.84 8.79
CA ILE A 59 1.02 1.16 8.89
C ILE A 59 -0.08 2.01 8.26
N GLY A 60 -0.91 1.41 7.41
CA GLY A 60 -1.95 2.11 6.66
C GLY A 60 -2.80 1.22 5.78
N HIS A 61 -3.66 1.82 4.97
CA HIS A 61 -4.47 1.16 3.95
C HIS A 61 -4.11 1.70 2.57
N LEU A 62 -4.54 0.99 1.53
CA LEU A 62 -4.57 1.53 0.18
C LEU A 62 -5.99 1.91 -0.22
N ARG A 63 -6.11 3.07 -0.85
CA ARG A 63 -7.32 3.53 -1.53
C ARG A 63 -7.08 3.54 -3.02
N SER A 64 -7.96 2.91 -3.80
CA SER A 64 -7.94 3.03 -5.27
C SER A 64 -8.33 4.45 -5.69
N VAL A 65 -7.58 5.01 -6.62
CA VAL A 65 -7.86 6.31 -7.24
C VAL A 65 -8.15 6.05 -8.73
N GLY A 66 -9.32 6.45 -9.21
CA GLY A 66 -9.77 6.21 -10.59
C GLY A 66 -10.59 4.92 -10.81
N ASN A 67 -11.01 4.69 -12.06
CA ASN A 67 -11.87 3.56 -12.42
C ASN A 67 -11.07 2.25 -12.38
N ALA A 68 -11.37 1.42 -11.40
CA ALA A 68 -10.63 0.22 -11.04
C ALA A 68 -10.54 -0.81 -12.19
N THR A 69 -9.31 -1.03 -12.70
CA THR A 69 -8.84 -2.35 -13.19
C THR A 69 -7.32 -2.40 -13.33
N VAL A 70 -6.64 -1.27 -13.60
CA VAL A 70 -5.17 -1.14 -13.51
C VAL A 70 -4.88 0.28 -13.03
N GLY A 71 -4.63 0.40 -11.72
CA GLY A 71 -4.98 1.59 -10.93
C GLY A 71 -3.80 2.36 -10.36
N SER A 72 -4.07 3.64 -10.09
CA SER A 72 -3.34 4.43 -9.13
C SER A 72 -3.93 4.20 -7.74
N TYR A 73 -3.07 4.26 -6.73
CA TYR A 73 -3.42 4.12 -5.34
C TYR A 73 -2.98 5.33 -4.56
N GLU A 74 -3.59 5.49 -3.40
CA GLU A 74 -3.22 6.46 -2.39
C GLU A 74 -3.00 5.75 -1.07
N TRP A 75 -1.92 6.11 -0.37
CA TRP A 75 -1.66 5.64 0.98
C TRP A 75 -2.57 6.35 1.96
N VAL A 76 -3.23 5.59 2.82
CA VAL A 76 -4.01 6.15 3.92
C VAL A 76 -3.38 5.69 5.23
N PRO A 77 -2.52 6.49 5.87
CA PRO A 77 -1.87 6.11 7.11
C PRO A 77 -2.90 5.93 8.23
N VAL A 78 -2.60 5.02 9.17
CA VAL A 78 -3.39 4.94 10.40
C VAL A 78 -3.15 6.18 11.26
N ILE A 79 -4.18 6.60 11.98
CA ILE A 79 -4.03 7.58 13.04
C ILE A 79 -3.57 6.81 14.27
N ILE A 80 -2.40 7.17 14.79
CA ILE A 80 -1.93 6.69 16.08
C ILE A 80 -2.73 7.45 17.14
N ASP A 81 -3.62 6.72 17.83
CA ASP A 81 -4.31 7.19 19.02
C ASP A 81 -3.60 6.59 20.25
N TRP A 82 -3.58 7.34 21.36
CA TRP A 82 -2.94 6.87 22.60
C TRP A 82 -3.82 5.85 23.35
N GLU A 83 -5.07 5.67 22.91
CA GLU A 83 -5.93 4.56 23.33
C GLU A 83 -5.46 3.25 22.68
N PRO A 84 -4.89 2.29 23.46
CA PRO A 84 -4.24 1.09 22.90
C PRO A 84 -5.19 0.13 22.19
N THR A 85 -6.50 0.35 22.27
CA THR A 85 -7.55 -0.54 21.73
C THR A 85 -8.21 -0.02 20.46
N ARG A 86 -7.84 1.18 19.97
CA ARG A 86 -8.59 1.82 18.87
C ARG A 86 -7.67 2.34 17.77
N VAL A 87 -7.53 1.55 16.70
CA VAL A 87 -6.96 2.04 15.44
C VAL A 87 -8.04 2.88 14.73
N LYS A 88 -7.83 4.20 14.64
CA LYS A 88 -8.67 5.09 13.81
C LYS A 88 -7.95 5.30 12.48
N THR A 89 -8.66 5.17 11.37
CA THR A 89 -8.11 5.47 10.05
C THR A 89 -8.58 6.85 9.63
N ALA A 90 -7.71 7.69 9.05
CA ALA A 90 -8.09 9.02 8.59
C ALA A 90 -9.13 8.93 7.45
N ASN A 91 -10.40 9.21 7.75
CA ASN A 91 -11.51 9.29 6.79
C ASN A 91 -11.57 8.14 5.77
N PHE A 92 -11.27 6.92 6.21
CA PHE A 92 -11.38 5.71 5.41
C PHE A 92 -12.58 4.91 5.90
N SER A 93 -13.69 5.00 5.18
CA SER A 93 -14.87 4.19 5.46
C SER A 93 -14.58 2.76 5.02
N VAL A 94 -14.38 1.87 6.00
CA VAL A 94 -14.33 0.41 5.77
C VAL A 94 -15.67 -0.07 5.27
#